data_AF-A0A2H0YZM6-F1
#
_entry.id   AF-A0A2H0YZM6-F1
#
_cell.length_a   1.000
_cell.length_b   1.000
_cell.length_c   1.000
_cell.angle_alpha   90.00
_cell.angle_beta   90.00
_cell.angle_gamma   90.00
#
_symmetry.space_group_name_H-M   'P 1'
#
loop_
_entity.id
_entity.type
_entity.pdbx_description
1 polymer ?
#
loop_
_entity_poly.entity_id
_entity_poly.type
_entity_poly.pdbx_seq_one_letter_code
_entity_poly.pdbx_strand_id
1 'polypeptide(L)'
;MKKTFYTINFMLLLFTSITLAQNYIDVVPGDGTLKAAIDAAVDGDILRLIPGAEYVESQGYVISINKKLTIQTDDPTNPAKPIVRETKVTDGSSNHNFFLLSDGASLTLKGIEFDGQQSGVAAVLHLIQYSAGSPAAAASIGIIKVLDCYVHDMSILSERIISPAAFIYIN
;
A
#
# COMPACT_ATOMS: atom_id res chain seq x y z
N MET A 1 1.32 9.41 -65.20
CA MET A 1 1.84 9.81 -63.88
C MET A 1 0.73 9.71 -62.83
N LYS A 2 0.42 8.51 -62.32
CA LYS A 2 -0.66 8.26 -61.33
C LYS A 2 -0.44 6.93 -60.59
N LYS A 3 0.72 6.67 -59.96
CA LYS A 3 0.93 5.41 -59.20
C LYS A 3 1.84 5.53 -57.97
N THR A 4 1.96 6.71 -57.36
CA THR A 4 2.90 6.89 -56.23
C THR A 4 2.29 7.59 -55.01
N PHE A 5 0.97 7.56 -54.85
CA PHE A 5 0.27 8.19 -53.73
C PHE A 5 -0.35 7.21 -52.71
N TYR A 6 -0.12 5.91 -52.83
CA TYR A 6 -0.79 4.91 -51.98
C TYR A 6 0.08 4.24 -50.91
N THR A 7 1.38 4.54 -50.81
CA THR A 7 2.29 3.88 -49.84
C THR A 7 2.59 4.69 -48.58
N ILE A 8 1.91 5.82 -48.33
CA ILE A 8 2.06 6.62 -47.09
C ILE A 8 0.78 6.58 -46.22
N ASN A 9 -0.28 5.88 -46.64
CA ASN A 9 -1.55 5.79 -45.88
C ASN A 9 -1.74 4.45 -45.12
N PHE A 10 -0.72 3.61 -45.00
CA PHE A 10 -0.83 2.33 -44.26
C PHE A 10 0.02 2.29 -42.97
N MET A 11 0.55 3.43 -42.53
CA MET A 11 1.35 3.54 -41.30
C MET A 11 0.70 4.49 -40.28
N LEU A 12 -0.64 4.55 -40.29
CA LEU A 12 -1.43 5.37 -39.36
C LEU A 12 -2.61 4.58 -38.79
N LEU A 13 -2.35 3.34 -38.38
CA LEU A 13 -3.30 2.51 -37.65
C LEU A 13 -2.46 1.62 -36.75
N LEU A 14 -2.17 2.10 -35.54
CA LEU A 14 -1.86 1.34 -34.31
C LEU A 14 -1.44 2.34 -33.20
N PHE A 15 -2.15 3.46 -33.06
CA PHE A 15 -2.33 4.02 -31.73
C PHE A 15 -3.48 3.24 -31.10
N THR A 16 -3.19 2.01 -30.67
CA THR A 16 -4.03 1.37 -29.67
C THR A 16 -3.98 2.29 -28.47
N SER A 17 -5.07 3.02 -28.24
CA SER A 17 -5.34 3.67 -26.97
C SER A 17 -5.22 2.59 -25.90
N ILE A 18 -4.06 2.50 -25.25
CA ILE A 18 -3.90 1.79 -23.99
C ILE A 18 -4.72 2.60 -23.01
N THR A 19 -6.02 2.33 -22.95
CA THR A 19 -6.79 2.66 -21.77
C THR A 19 -6.14 1.84 -20.66
N LEU A 20 -5.37 2.51 -19.79
CA LEU A 20 -4.98 1.95 -18.50
C LEU A 20 -6.28 1.76 -17.72
N ALA A 21 -6.99 0.67 -18.01
CA ALA A 21 -8.09 0.22 -17.19
C ALA A 21 -7.47 -0.07 -15.82
N GLN A 22 -7.95 0.62 -14.79
CA GLN A 22 -7.57 0.30 -13.43
C GLN A 22 -7.97 -1.16 -13.18
N ASN A 23 -6.98 -1.98 -12.84
CA ASN A 23 -7.19 -3.37 -12.54
C ASN A 23 -7.61 -3.50 -11.07
N TYR A 24 -8.82 -3.99 -10.86
CA TYR A 24 -9.39 -4.20 -9.54
C TYR A 24 -9.20 -5.66 -9.13
N ILE A 25 -8.61 -5.87 -7.96
CA ILE A 25 -8.35 -7.20 -7.40
C ILE A 25 -9.09 -7.31 -6.08
N ASP A 26 -10.07 -8.21 -6.01
CA ASP A 26 -10.77 -8.52 -4.77
C ASP A 26 -9.91 -9.43 -3.90
N VAL A 27 -9.56 -8.95 -2.72
CA VAL A 27 -8.70 -9.69 -1.79
C VAL A 27 -9.57 -10.54 -0.88
N VAL A 28 -9.38 -11.85 -0.95
CA VAL A 28 -10.03 -12.79 -0.04
C VAL A 28 -9.57 -12.52 1.39
N PRO A 29 -10.46 -12.38 2.39
CA PRO A 29 -10.08 -12.20 3.78
C PRO A 29 -9.30 -13.39 4.35
N GLY A 30 -8.47 -13.15 5.35
CA GLY A 30 -7.70 -14.19 6.03
C GLY A 30 -6.27 -13.80 6.37
N ASP A 31 -5.54 -14.76 6.94
CA ASP A 31 -4.15 -14.58 7.33
C ASP A 31 -3.21 -14.65 6.11
N GLY A 32 -2.36 -13.63 5.95
CA GLY A 32 -1.36 -13.51 4.89
C GLY A 32 -1.92 -13.16 3.51
N THR A 33 -3.23 -12.97 3.37
CA THR A 33 -3.87 -12.80 2.05
C THR A 33 -3.65 -11.41 1.47
N LEU A 34 -3.63 -10.37 2.32
CA LEU A 34 -3.37 -9.00 1.88
C LEU A 34 -1.94 -8.87 1.38
N LYS A 35 -0.96 -9.36 2.14
CA LYS A 35 0.43 -9.39 1.69
C LYS A 35 0.59 -10.17 0.39
N ALA A 36 -0.02 -11.35 0.26
CA ALA A 36 0.04 -12.13 -0.97
C ALA A 36 -0.54 -11.36 -2.17
N ALA A 37 -1.65 -10.64 -1.98
CA ALA A 37 -2.24 -9.80 -3.02
C ALA A 37 -1.33 -8.62 -3.38
N ILE A 38 -0.69 -7.97 -2.40
CA ILE A 38 0.27 -6.87 -2.62
C ILE A 38 1.50 -7.36 -3.37
N ASP A 39 2.03 -8.53 -3.04
CA ASP A 39 3.18 -9.14 -3.71
C ASP A 39 2.84 -9.43 -5.18
N ALA A 40 1.64 -9.97 -5.45
CA ALA A 40 1.17 -10.30 -6.80
C ALA A 40 0.74 -9.09 -7.64
N ALA A 41 0.36 -7.99 -7.01
CA ALA A 41 -0.09 -6.78 -7.69
C ALA A 41 1.00 -6.14 -8.55
N VAL A 42 0.59 -5.50 -9.64
CA VAL A 42 1.45 -4.68 -10.51
C VAL A 42 1.21 -3.19 -10.29
N ASP A 43 2.05 -2.35 -10.91
CA ASP A 43 1.97 -0.89 -10.77
C ASP A 43 0.60 -0.36 -11.22
N GLY A 44 -0.09 0.35 -10.33
CA GLY A 44 -1.39 0.96 -10.58
C GLY A 44 -2.60 0.12 -10.19
N ASP A 45 -2.42 -1.11 -9.70
CA ASP A 45 -3.53 -1.96 -9.24
C ASP A 45 -4.30 -1.35 -8.06
N ILE A 46 -5.57 -1.74 -7.97
CA ILE A 46 -6.47 -1.39 -6.87
C ILE A 46 -6.89 -2.67 -6.16
N LEU A 47 -6.40 -2.86 -4.94
CA LEU A 47 -6.81 -3.94 -4.05
C LEU A 47 -8.08 -3.53 -3.31
N ARG A 48 -9.13 -4.33 -3.44
CA ARG A 48 -10.43 -4.11 -2.83
C ARG A 48 -10.63 -5.09 -1.67
N LEU A 49 -10.92 -4.55 -0.50
CA LEU A 49 -11.13 -5.29 0.75
C LEU A 49 -12.62 -5.31 1.11
N ILE A 50 -13.09 -6.43 1.65
CA ILE A 50 -14.49 -6.64 1.99
C ILE A 50 -14.82 -5.92 3.32
N PRO A 51 -15.88 -5.09 3.38
CA PRO A 51 -16.36 -4.44 4.60
C PRO A 51 -16.51 -5.40 5.78
N GLY A 52 -15.97 -5.00 6.93
CA GLY A 52 -16.01 -5.76 8.19
C GLY A 52 -15.20 -7.04 8.21
N ALA A 53 -14.50 -7.39 7.12
CA ALA A 53 -13.64 -8.56 7.09
C ALA A 53 -12.25 -8.27 7.67
N GLU A 54 -11.61 -9.32 8.20
CA GLU A 54 -10.27 -9.22 8.78
C GLU A 54 -9.19 -9.73 7.82
N TYR A 55 -8.11 -8.96 7.73
CA TYR A 55 -6.88 -9.25 7.01
C TYR A 55 -5.75 -9.26 8.01
N VAL A 56 -5.41 -10.46 8.48
CA VAL A 56 -4.40 -10.66 9.51
C VAL A 56 -3.07 -10.94 8.81
N GLU A 57 -1.99 -10.43 9.34
CA GLU A 57 -0.64 -10.81 8.96
C GLU A 57 0.01 -11.38 10.23
N SER A 58 0.08 -12.72 10.34
CA SER A 58 0.66 -13.40 11.51
C SER A 58 2.11 -13.86 11.28
N GLN A 59 2.46 -14.07 10.01
CA GLN A 59 3.78 -14.54 9.59
C GLN A 59 4.71 -13.39 9.21
N GLY A 60 4.14 -12.21 8.96
CA GLY A 60 4.77 -11.08 8.30
C GLY A 60 5.70 -10.28 9.19
N TYR A 61 6.90 -9.99 8.67
CA TYR A 61 7.60 -8.76 8.98
C TYR A 61 7.26 -7.79 7.85
N VAL A 62 6.78 -6.59 8.17
CA VAL A 62 6.67 -5.40 7.31
C VAL A 62 6.26 -5.64 5.84
N ILE A 63 5.05 -5.22 5.45
CA ILE A 63 4.62 -5.25 4.05
C ILE A 63 5.38 -4.20 3.24
N SER A 64 6.32 -4.65 2.40
CA SER A 64 7.13 -3.77 1.56
C SER A 64 6.41 -3.39 0.27
N ILE A 65 6.39 -2.10 -0.07
CA ILE A 65 5.75 -1.56 -1.27
C ILE A 65 6.78 -0.75 -2.08
N ASN A 66 6.97 -1.14 -3.33
CA ASN A 66 7.90 -0.55 -4.30
C ASN A 66 7.21 -0.15 -5.62
N LYS A 67 5.89 -0.01 -5.57
CA LYS A 67 5.00 0.20 -6.71
C LYS A 67 3.95 1.24 -6.35
N LYS A 68 3.18 1.71 -7.32
CA LYS A 68 1.98 2.50 -7.11
C LYS A 68 0.83 1.57 -6.81
N LEU A 69 0.20 1.70 -5.64
CA LEU A 69 -0.88 0.83 -5.22
C LEU A 69 -2.00 1.63 -4.57
N THR A 70 -3.25 1.23 -4.82
CA THR A 70 -4.39 1.64 -4.00
C THR A 70 -4.90 0.42 -3.24
N ILE A 71 -5.12 0.57 -1.95
CA ILE A 71 -5.83 -0.39 -1.11
C ILE A 71 -7.06 0.33 -0.58
N GLN A 72 -8.24 -0.23 -0.82
CA GLN A 72 -9.50 0.40 -0.44
C GLN A 72 -10.56 -0.62 -0.05
N THR A 73 -11.55 -0.20 0.71
CA THR A 73 -12.82 -0.95 0.82
C THR A 73 -13.49 -1.07 -0.55
N ASP A 74 -14.18 -2.20 -0.79
CA ASP A 74 -14.99 -2.41 -1.99
C ASP A 74 -16.33 -1.64 -1.94
N ASP A 75 -16.77 -1.25 -0.74
CA ASP A 75 -17.95 -0.43 -0.47
C ASP A 75 -17.59 0.69 0.54
N PRO A 76 -17.37 1.94 0.07
CA PRO A 76 -17.03 3.08 0.92
C PRO A 76 -18.23 3.64 1.70
N THR A 77 -19.45 3.18 1.43
CA THR A 77 -20.65 3.61 2.15
C THR A 77 -20.98 2.71 3.33
N ASN A 78 -20.34 1.53 3.40
CA ASN A 78 -20.51 0.61 4.51
C ASN A 78 -19.80 1.13 5.77
N PRO A 79 -20.50 1.23 6.92
CA PRO A 79 -19.88 1.68 8.16
C PRO A 79 -18.86 0.68 8.73
N ALA A 80 -18.96 -0.61 8.39
CA ALA A 80 -18.00 -1.62 8.83
C ALA A 80 -16.77 -1.61 7.92
N LYS A 81 -15.71 -0.91 8.31
CA LYS A 81 -14.47 -0.88 7.54
C LYS A 81 -13.79 -2.26 7.58
N PRO A 82 -13.14 -2.72 6.49
CA PRO A 82 -12.20 -3.84 6.55
C PRO A 82 -11.11 -3.55 7.58
N ILE A 83 -10.68 -4.57 8.32
CA ILE A 83 -9.71 -4.45 9.42
C ILE A 83 -8.40 -5.12 9.01
N VAL A 84 -7.31 -4.37 9.04
CA VAL A 84 -5.95 -4.88 8.81
C VAL A 84 -5.21 -4.95 10.14
N ARG A 85 -4.67 -6.13 10.46
CA ARG A 85 -3.95 -6.42 11.71
C ARG A 85 -2.59 -7.03 11.41
N GLU A 86 -1.54 -6.54 12.07
CA GLU A 86 -0.23 -7.20 12.09
C GLU A 86 -0.04 -7.84 13.47
N THR A 87 -0.15 -9.17 13.54
CA THR A 87 -0.25 -9.91 14.81
C THR A 87 1.04 -10.63 15.18
N LYS A 88 2.07 -10.56 14.32
CA LYS A 88 3.34 -11.19 14.63
C LYS A 88 4.02 -10.50 15.81
N VAL A 89 4.06 -11.21 16.94
CA VAL A 89 4.81 -10.78 18.12
C VAL A 89 6.30 -10.87 17.81
N THR A 90 6.96 -9.71 17.74
CA THR A 90 8.39 -9.61 17.50
C THR A 90 9.18 -9.59 18.80
N ASP A 91 10.33 -10.25 18.80
CA ASP A 91 11.30 -10.38 19.89
C ASP A 91 12.13 -9.11 20.15
N GLY A 92 11.58 -7.93 19.87
CA GLY A 92 12.26 -6.62 20.06
C GLY A 92 12.83 -5.98 18.79
N SER A 93 12.34 -6.37 17.60
CA SER A 93 12.68 -5.72 16.31
C SER A 93 12.20 -4.27 16.24
N SER A 94 12.96 -3.38 15.60
CA SER A 94 12.65 -1.95 15.47
C SER A 94 11.69 -1.60 14.32
N ASN A 95 11.21 -2.58 13.55
CA ASN A 95 10.44 -2.34 12.33
C ASN A 95 9.00 -2.82 12.48
N HIS A 96 8.22 -2.19 13.35
CA HIS A 96 6.80 -2.52 13.49
C HIS A 96 5.98 -1.52 12.67
N ASN A 97 5.82 -1.78 11.37
CA ASN A 97 5.01 -0.92 10.50
C ASN A 97 4.03 -1.76 9.70
N PHE A 98 2.84 -1.22 9.41
CA PHE A 98 1.95 -1.86 8.44
C PHE A 98 2.60 -1.87 7.05
N PHE A 99 3.09 -0.72 6.58
CA PHE A 99 3.70 -0.60 5.25
C PHE A 99 5.08 0.05 5.30
N LEU A 100 6.03 -0.52 4.56
CA LEU A 100 7.33 0.08 4.26
C LEU A 100 7.42 0.42 2.78
N LEU A 101 7.46 1.71 2.48
CA LEU A 101 7.60 2.21 1.13
C LEU A 101 9.08 2.38 0.79
N SER A 102 9.41 2.07 -0.45
CA SER A 102 10.74 2.26 -1.04
C SER A 102 10.70 3.31 -2.15
N ASP A 103 11.86 3.62 -2.75
CA ASP A 103 11.99 4.61 -3.81
C ASP A 103 10.95 4.43 -4.93
N GLY A 104 10.28 5.53 -5.30
CA GLY A 104 9.26 5.58 -6.35
C GLY A 104 7.88 5.06 -5.94
N ALA A 105 7.72 4.48 -4.75
CA ALA A 105 6.44 3.94 -4.30
C ALA A 105 5.38 5.03 -4.12
N SER A 106 4.13 4.68 -4.43
CA SER A 106 2.94 5.48 -4.10
C SER A 106 1.92 4.58 -3.42
N LEU A 107 1.29 5.05 -2.36
CA LEU A 107 0.28 4.29 -1.63
C LEU A 107 -0.95 5.15 -1.36
N THR A 108 -2.10 4.68 -1.81
CA THR A 108 -3.39 5.25 -1.44
C THR A 108 -4.17 4.26 -0.60
N LEU A 109 -4.50 4.63 0.64
CA LEU A 109 -5.33 3.88 1.58
C LEU A 109 -6.69 4.58 1.69
N LYS A 110 -7.80 3.83 1.55
CA LYS A 110 -9.16 4.40 1.63
C LYS A 110 -10.16 3.52 2.38
N GLY A 111 -10.79 4.06 3.41
CA GLY A 111 -11.92 3.38 4.04
C GLY A 111 -11.54 2.12 4.80
N ILE A 112 -10.33 2.06 5.38
CA ILE A 112 -9.77 0.86 6.05
C ILE A 112 -9.53 1.18 7.53
N GLU A 113 -9.81 0.20 8.39
CA GLU A 113 -9.37 0.19 9.77
C GLU A 113 -8.00 -0.51 9.91
N PHE A 114 -7.10 0.12 10.64
CA PHE A 114 -5.79 -0.42 10.99
C PHE A 114 -5.70 -0.54 12.51
N ASP A 115 -5.59 -1.77 12.99
CA ASP A 115 -5.50 -2.09 14.42
C ASP A 115 -4.07 -2.55 14.74
N GLY A 116 -3.35 -1.68 15.46
CA GLY A 116 -1.96 -1.87 15.83
C GLY A 116 -1.72 -2.76 17.06
N GLN A 117 -2.75 -3.41 17.61
CA GLN A 117 -2.58 -4.30 18.75
C GLN A 117 -1.95 -5.65 18.35
N GLN A 118 -1.00 -6.08 19.18
CA GLN A 118 -0.50 -7.44 19.21
C GLN A 118 -0.75 -8.01 20.60
N SER A 119 -1.53 -9.08 20.68
CA SER A 119 -1.89 -9.73 21.95
C SER A 119 -2.44 -8.76 23.02
N GLY A 120 -3.24 -7.77 22.60
CA GLY A 120 -3.85 -6.79 23.50
C GLY A 120 -2.94 -5.61 23.89
N VAL A 121 -1.77 -5.49 23.27
CA VAL A 121 -0.82 -4.40 23.52
C VAL A 121 -0.56 -3.65 22.21
N ALA A 122 -0.62 -2.33 22.26
CA ALA A 122 -0.25 -1.47 21.14
C ALA A 122 1.24 -1.69 20.75
N ALA A 123 1.48 -2.24 19.56
CA ALA A 123 2.80 -2.72 19.15
C ALA A 123 3.28 -2.16 17.82
N VAL A 124 2.37 -1.81 16.90
CA VAL A 124 2.74 -1.20 15.61
C VAL A 124 3.15 0.27 15.81
N LEU A 125 4.30 0.67 15.28
CA LEU A 125 4.90 2.01 15.39
C LEU A 125 4.37 2.97 14.34
N HIS A 126 4.31 2.53 13.07
CA HIS A 126 3.93 3.40 11.97
C HIS A 126 2.91 2.72 11.05
N LEU A 127 1.92 3.50 10.60
CA LEU A 127 1.07 3.05 9.50
C LEU A 127 1.89 2.93 8.21
N ILE A 128 2.69 3.95 7.92
CA ILE A 128 3.57 4.00 6.75
C ILE A 128 4.95 4.48 7.21
N GLN A 129 5.97 3.68 6.93
CA GLN A 129 7.36 4.12 6.98
C GLN A 129 7.89 4.21 5.55
N TYR A 130 8.70 5.23 5.26
CA TYR A 130 9.46 5.31 4.01
C TYR A 130 10.94 5.04 4.27
N SER A 131 11.56 4.20 3.44
CA SER A 131 12.99 3.92 3.46
C SER A 131 13.71 4.61 2.32
N ALA A 132 14.67 5.48 2.65
CA ALA A 132 15.60 6.07 1.69
C ALA A 132 16.79 5.15 1.35
N GLY A 133 16.74 3.88 1.78
CA GLY A 133 17.84 2.92 1.65
C GLY A 133 18.91 3.04 2.76
N SER A 134 19.87 2.12 2.75
CA SER A 134 21.05 2.13 3.63
C SER A 134 22.30 1.74 2.81
N PRO A 135 23.27 2.65 2.59
CA PRO A 135 23.26 4.05 3.01
C PRO A 135 22.10 4.83 2.35
N ALA A 136 21.63 5.87 3.01
CA ALA A 136 20.56 6.70 2.47
C ALA A 136 21.02 7.36 1.15
N ALA A 137 20.21 7.20 0.10
CA ALA A 137 20.43 7.82 -1.20
C ALA A 137 19.30 8.80 -1.53
N ALA A 138 19.49 9.59 -2.59
CA ALA A 138 18.39 10.38 -3.13
C ALA A 138 17.26 9.43 -3.56
N ALA A 139 16.09 9.60 -2.95
CA ALA A 139 14.95 8.75 -3.15
C ALA A 139 13.70 9.61 -3.36
N SER A 140 12.85 9.17 -4.28
CA SER A 140 11.58 9.78 -4.64
C SER A 140 10.46 9.16 -3.83
N ILE A 141 9.67 10.01 -3.18
CA ILE A 141 8.40 9.61 -2.58
C ILE A 141 7.32 9.95 -3.60
N GLY A 142 6.54 8.96 -4.00
CA GLY A 142 5.38 9.18 -4.85
C GLY A 142 4.21 9.78 -4.07
N ILE A 143 2.99 9.47 -4.50
CA ILE A 143 1.78 9.96 -3.85
C ILE A 143 1.46 9.08 -2.65
N ILE A 144 1.31 9.69 -1.47
CA ILE A 144 0.75 9.04 -0.28
C ILE A 144 -0.60 9.68 0.04
N LYS A 145 -1.66 8.88 0.12
CA LYS A 145 -3.01 9.33 0.48
C LYS A 145 -3.58 8.38 1.53
N VAL A 146 -4.10 8.94 2.62
CA VAL A 146 -4.85 8.22 3.65
C VAL A 146 -6.19 8.93 3.78
N LEU A 147 -7.27 8.25 3.38
CA LEU A 147 -8.59 8.86 3.22
C LEU A 147 -9.62 8.02 3.97
N ASP A 148 -10.33 8.62 4.92
CA ASP A 148 -11.39 7.93 5.67
C ASP A 148 -10.91 6.59 6.28
N CYS A 149 -9.67 6.57 6.79
CA CYS A 149 -9.13 5.43 7.52
C CYS A 149 -9.31 5.64 9.02
N TYR A 150 -9.48 4.56 9.77
CA TYR A 150 -9.41 4.57 11.22
C TYR A 150 -8.13 3.85 11.64
N VAL A 151 -7.23 4.55 12.31
CA VAL A 151 -5.92 4.00 12.72
C VAL A 151 -5.86 4.11 14.23
N HIS A 152 -5.67 2.98 14.91
CA HIS A 152 -5.74 2.95 16.35
C HIS A 152 -4.79 1.91 16.94
N ASP A 153 -4.60 1.99 18.26
CA ASP A 153 -3.74 1.10 19.02
C ASP A 153 -2.29 1.01 18.52
N MET A 154 -1.77 2.16 18.10
CA MET A 154 -0.38 2.35 17.71
C MET A 154 0.51 2.51 18.95
N SER A 155 1.67 1.88 18.95
CA SER A 155 2.66 2.00 20.02
C SER A 155 3.22 3.42 20.06
N ILE A 156 3.18 4.02 21.26
CA ILE A 156 3.87 5.26 21.56
C ILE A 156 5.30 4.91 21.96
N LEU A 157 6.29 5.11 21.08
CA LEU A 157 7.69 4.99 21.54
C LEU A 157 7.93 6.01 22.64
N SER A 158 8.12 5.53 23.87
CA SER A 158 8.64 6.33 24.97
C SER A 158 10.15 6.49 24.82
N GLU A 159 10.71 6.76 23.64
CA GLU A 159 12.10 7.17 23.53
C GLU A 159 12.38 7.94 22.24
N ARG A 160 12.65 9.22 22.47
CA ARG A 160 13.03 10.26 21.54
C ARG A 160 14.42 9.94 20.98
N ILE A 161 14.52 9.22 19.87
CA ILE A 161 15.76 9.13 19.08
C ILE A 161 15.52 9.67 17.69
N ILE A 162 16.20 10.77 17.42
CA ILE A 162 16.21 11.53 16.17
C ILE A 162 16.97 10.68 15.14
N SER A 163 16.25 9.84 14.38
CA SER A 163 16.74 9.25 13.13
C SER A 163 16.37 10.19 11.97
N PRO A 164 17.24 10.40 10.96
CA PRO A 164 16.94 11.27 9.81
C PRO A 164 15.96 10.61 8.81
N ALA A 165 15.01 9.81 9.29
CA ALA A 165 13.89 9.37 8.48
C ALA A 165 12.88 10.52 8.38
N ALA A 166 12.43 10.83 7.17
CA ALA A 166 11.33 11.75 6.98
C ALA A 166 10.04 11.08 7.48
N PHE A 167 9.65 11.42 8.72
CA PHE A 167 8.41 10.95 9.32
C PHE A 167 7.24 11.82 8.82
N ILE A 168 6.25 11.21 8.19
CA ILE A 168 4.95 11.86 7.96
C ILE A 168 4.08 11.53 9.18
N TYR A 169 3.96 12.49 10.10
CA TYR A 169 3.01 12.42 11.19
C TYR A 169 1.62 12.76 10.65
N ILE A 170 0.69 11.81 10.67
CA ILE A 170 -0.74 12.05 10.45
C ILE A 170 -1.37 12.07 11.85
N ASN A 171 -1.77 13.25 12.31
CA ASN A 171 -2.61 13.44 13.51
C ASN A 171 -4.08 13.30 13.15
#